data_AF-A0A2M8AKC7-F1
#
_entry.id   AF-A0A2M8AKC7-F1
#
_cell.length_a   1.000
_cell.length_b   1.000
_cell.length_c   1.000
_cell.angle_alpha   90.00
_cell.angle_beta   90.00
_cell.angle_gamma   90.00
#
_symmetry.space_group_name_H-M   'P 1'
#
loop_
_entity.id
_entity.type
_entity.pdbx_description
1 polymer ?
#
loop_
_entity_poly.entity_id
_entity_poly.type
_entity_poly.pdbx_seq_one_letter_code
_entity_poly.pdbx_strand_id
1 'polypeptide(L)'
;VYKALPMGPFPATMEKILADMVKEEKISIKHKKERIDYNSTEIYKTKKKAEVNFSKEEQQILDRVVLKYGHLSGKQLEDLTHAEAPYIGTAPNQEIAYELAFYRGTNLDKDA
;
A
#
# COMPACT_ATOMS: atom_id res chain seq x y z
N VAL A 1 -12.67 -0.37 2.11
CA VAL A 1 -12.60 0.76 3.06
C VAL A 1 -11.24 0.79 3.72
N TYR A 2 -10.61 1.97 3.77
CA TYR A 2 -9.33 2.20 4.45
C TYR A 2 -9.55 2.95 5.76
N LYS A 3 -8.71 2.69 6.76
CA LYS A 3 -8.72 3.42 8.04
C LYS A 3 -7.44 4.22 8.23
N ALA A 4 -7.53 5.40 8.83
CA ALA A 4 -6.39 6.21 9.21
C ALA A 4 -5.71 5.63 10.47
N LEU A 5 -4.85 4.63 10.29
CA LEU A 5 -4.09 4.00 11.38
C LEU A 5 -2.76 4.73 11.61
N PRO A 6 -2.10 4.57 12.78
CA PRO A 6 -0.87 5.31 13.11
C PRO A 6 0.25 5.24 12.07
N MET A 7 0.37 4.11 11.35
CA MET A 7 1.38 3.91 10.31
C MET A 7 0.87 4.25 8.89
N GLY A 8 -0.26 4.95 8.79
CA GLY A 8 -0.88 5.35 7.53
C GLY A 8 -2.22 4.64 7.24
N PRO A 9 -2.81 4.92 6.07
CA PRO A 9 -4.05 4.32 5.63
C PRO A 9 -3.89 2.81 5.45
N PHE A 10 -4.73 2.01 6.12
CA PHE A 10 -4.70 0.55 6.04
C PHE A 10 -6.06 -0.03 5.65
N PRO A 11 -6.13 -1.03 4.75
CA PRO A 11 -7.41 -1.62 4.35
C PRO A 11 -8.03 -2.41 5.50
N ALA A 12 -9.29 -2.10 5.85
CA ALA A 12 -9.99 -2.77 6.95
C ALA A 12 -10.20 -4.28 6.73
N THR A 13 -10.16 -4.73 5.46
CA THR A 13 -10.38 -6.13 5.07
C THR A 13 -9.08 -6.91 4.86
N MET A 14 -7.91 -6.28 5.06
CA MET A 14 -6.60 -6.88 4.72
C MET A 14 -6.42 -8.24 5.40
N GLU A 15 -6.63 -8.32 6.72
CA GLU A 15 -6.46 -9.54 7.50
C GLU A 15 -7.35 -10.69 6.99
N LYS A 16 -8.61 -10.38 6.68
CA LYS A 16 -9.55 -11.38 6.15
C LYS A 16 -9.08 -11.91 4.78
N ILE A 17 -8.70 -11.00 3.88
CA ILE A 17 -8.24 -11.37 2.53
C ILE A 17 -6.97 -12.23 2.62
N LEU A 18 -6.01 -11.86 3.48
CA LEU A 18 -4.80 -12.64 3.68
C LEU A 18 -5.09 -14.03 4.24
N ALA A 19 -5.98 -14.14 5.23
CA ALA A 19 -6.39 -15.43 5.78
C ALA A 19 -7.05 -16.32 4.72
N ASP A 20 -7.93 -15.76 3.90
CA ASP A 20 -8.58 -16.47 2.79
C ASP A 20 -7.55 -16.92 1.75
N MET A 21 -6.59 -16.06 1.36
CA MET A 21 -5.54 -16.41 0.41
C MET A 21 -4.57 -17.48 0.91
N VAL A 22 -4.29 -17.53 2.22
CA VAL A 22 -3.50 -18.60 2.84
C VAL A 22 -4.29 -19.91 2.84
N LYS A 23 -5.57 -19.88 3.23
CA LYS A 23 -6.48 -21.04 3.26
C LYS A 23 -6.66 -21.65 1.87
N GLU A 24 -6.78 -20.81 0.85
CA GLU A 24 -6.87 -21.22 -0.56
C GLU A 24 -5.53 -21.61 -1.18
N GLU A 25 -4.45 -21.63 -0.40
CA GLU A 25 -3.10 -21.97 -0.84
C GLU A 25 -2.60 -21.11 -2.02
N LYS A 26 -3.02 -19.85 -2.08
CA LYS A 26 -2.52 -18.89 -3.07
C LYS A 26 -1.16 -18.32 -2.65
N ILE A 27 -1.01 -18.07 -1.35
CA ILE A 27 0.21 -17.52 -0.75
C ILE A 27 0.64 -18.31 0.49
N SER A 28 1.86 -18.05 0.94
CA SER A 28 2.35 -18.37 2.27
C SER A 28 2.90 -17.10 2.92
N ILE A 29 2.62 -16.91 4.20
CA ILE A 29 3.12 -15.78 4.99
C ILE A 29 4.09 -16.33 6.03
N LYS A 30 5.30 -15.77 6.09
CA LYS A 30 6.29 -16.07 7.13
C LYS A 30 6.59 -14.81 7.94
N HIS A 31 6.80 -14.97 9.23
CA HIS A 31 7.19 -13.88 10.13
C HIS A 31 8.66 -14.08 10.51
N LYS A 32 9.49 -13.08 10.20
CA LYS A 32 10.91 -13.09 10.55
C LYS A 32 11.20 -11.97 11.55
N LYS A 33 11.66 -12.35 12.74
CA LYS A 33 12.09 -11.38 13.75
C LYS A 33 13.50 -10.90 13.43
N GLU A 34 13.62 -9.66 12.98
CA GLU A 34 14.92 -9.06 12.63
C GLU A 34 15.60 -8.38 13.83
N ARG A 35 14.80 -7.82 14.76
CA ARG A 35 15.27 -7.12 15.98
C ARG A 35 14.35 -7.41 17.16
N ILE A 36 14.83 -7.17 18.37
CA ILE A 36 14.09 -7.48 19.61
C ILE A 36 12.90 -6.53 19.80
N ASP A 37 13.09 -5.26 19.45
CA ASP A 37 12.21 -4.11 19.64
C ASP A 37 11.38 -3.73 18.41
N TYR A 38 11.41 -4.56 17.37
CA TYR A 38 10.72 -4.33 16.10
C TYR A 38 9.70 -5.43 15.82
N ASN A 39 8.57 -5.05 15.22
CA ASN A 39 7.58 -6.00 14.76
C ASN A 39 8.22 -6.97 13.75
N SER A 40 7.81 -8.24 13.78
CA SER A 40 8.32 -9.23 12.83
C SER A 40 8.05 -8.76 11.40
N THR A 41 9.05 -8.91 10.53
CA THR A 41 8.85 -8.67 9.11
C THR A 41 7.98 -9.77 8.52
N GLU A 42 6.92 -9.36 7.85
CA GLU A 42 6.02 -10.27 7.13
C GLU A 42 6.55 -10.50 5.72
N ILE A 43 6.80 -11.77 5.40
CA ILE A 43 7.32 -12.21 4.11
C ILE A 43 6.22 -12.99 3.40
N TYR A 44 5.67 -12.36 2.36
CA TYR A 44 4.64 -12.92 1.50
C TYR A 44 5.28 -13.64 0.32
N LYS A 45 4.91 -14.90 0.08
CA LYS A 45 5.38 -15.67 -1.08
C LYS A 45 4.21 -16.32 -1.79
N THR A 46 4.15 -16.18 -3.12
CA THR A 46 3.15 -16.87 -3.94
C THR A 46 3.50 -18.36 -4.04
N LYS A 47 2.49 -19.24 -3.95
CA LYS A 47 2.69 -20.69 -4.13
C LYS A 47 2.70 -21.10 -5.61
N LYS A 48 2.18 -20.25 -6.50
CA LYS A 48 2.20 -20.40 -7.95
C LYS A 48 2.96 -19.24 -8.58
N LYS A 49 3.64 -19.50 -9.71
CA LYS A 49 4.25 -18.44 -10.51
C LYS A 49 3.13 -17.56 -11.05
N ALA A 50 3.16 -16.27 -10.73
CA ALA A 50 2.27 -15.31 -11.37
C ALA A 50 2.86 -14.99 -12.75
N GLU A 51 2.10 -15.23 -13.81
CA GLU A 51 2.38 -14.66 -15.12
C GLU A 51 1.79 -13.26 -15.14
N VAL A 52 2.64 -12.24 -15.14
CA VAL A 52 2.22 -10.85 -15.13
C VAL A 52 2.66 -10.24 -16.45
N ASN A 53 1.69 -9.86 -17.27
CA ASN A 53 1.89 -9.15 -18.53
C ASN A 53 1.25 -7.77 -18.38
N PHE A 54 2.08 -6.76 -18.07
CA PHE A 54 1.63 -5.39 -18.01
C PHE A 54 1.54 -4.79 -19.43
N SER A 55 0.50 -4.01 -19.69
CA SER A 55 0.43 -3.16 -20.88
C SER A 55 1.54 -2.09 -20.85
N LYS A 56 1.78 -1.42 -21.98
CA LYS A 56 2.77 -0.34 -22.03
C LYS A 56 2.39 0.82 -21.11
N GLU A 57 1.11 1.14 -21.04
CA GLU A 57 0.56 2.20 -20.20
C GLU A 57 0.71 1.85 -18.71
N GLU A 58 0.45 0.60 -18.33
CA GLU A 58 0.68 0.12 -16.96
C GLU A 58 2.16 0.20 -16.58
N GLN A 59 3.07 -0.17 -17.48
CA GLN A 59 4.51 -0.05 -17.26
C GLN A 59 4.92 1.41 -17.06
N GLN A 60 4.42 2.34 -17.88
CA GLN A 60 4.69 3.78 -17.73
C GLN A 60 4.22 4.33 -16.37
N ILE A 61 3.07 3.87 -15.88
CA ILE A 61 2.59 4.24 -14.54
C ILE A 61 3.55 3.73 -13.47
N LEU A 62 3.99 2.47 -13.56
CA LEU A 62 4.94 1.88 -12.61
C LEU A 62 6.28 2.62 -12.63
N ASP A 63 6.82 2.91 -13.82
CA ASP A 63 8.08 3.65 -13.98
C ASP A 63 8.00 5.03 -13.34
N ARG A 64 6.88 5.74 -13.55
CA ARG A 64 6.63 7.04 -12.91
C ARG A 64 6.59 6.93 -11.38
N VAL A 65 5.91 5.91 -10.84
CA VAL A 65 5.85 5.67 -9.38
C VAL A 65 7.24 5.39 -8.82
N VAL A 66 8.03 4.55 -9.50
CA VAL A 66 9.41 4.22 -9.09
C VAL A 66 10.30 5.46 -9.15
N LEU A 67 10.22 6.26 -10.22
CA LEU A 67 11.00 7.49 -10.35
C LEU A 67 10.66 8.49 -9.23
N LYS A 68 9.36 8.66 -8.96
CA LYS A 68 8.87 9.63 -7.97
C LYS A 68 9.16 9.23 -6.52
N TYR A 69 9.04 7.95 -6.18
CA TYR A 69 9.05 7.50 -4.79
C TYR A 69 10.13 6.47 -4.45
N GLY A 70 10.72 5.79 -5.44
CA GLY A 70 11.62 4.65 -5.24
C GLY A 70 12.95 4.98 -4.55
N HIS A 71 13.33 6.26 -4.52
CA HIS A 71 14.53 6.74 -3.83
C HIS A 71 14.27 7.12 -2.35
N LEU A 72 13.02 7.02 -1.88
CA LEU A 72 12.62 7.40 -0.53
C LEU A 72 12.70 6.22 0.44
N SER A 73 13.08 6.52 1.68
CA SER A 73 13.03 5.55 2.78
C SER A 73 11.58 5.28 3.24
N GLY A 74 11.37 4.18 3.96
CA GLY A 74 10.07 3.85 4.54
C GLY A 74 9.49 4.98 5.41
N LYS A 75 10.34 5.66 6.20
CA LYS A 75 9.89 6.79 7.03
C LYS A 75 9.47 7.99 6.19
N GLN A 76 10.21 8.31 5.12
CA GLN A 76 9.82 9.40 4.22
C GLN A 76 8.50 9.10 3.49
N LEU A 77 8.23 7.84 3.12
CA LEU A 77 6.96 7.42 2.53
C LEU A 77 5.80 7.52 3.52
N GLU A 78 6.04 7.13 4.78
CA GLU A 78 5.08 7.29 5.88
C GLU A 78 4.74 8.77 6.09
N ASP A 79 5.75 9.63 6.23
CA ASP A 79 5.58 11.07 6.45
C ASP A 79 4.83 11.74 5.28
N LEU A 80 5.15 11.36 4.04
CA LEU A 80 4.42 11.81 2.86
C LEU A 80 2.95 11.42 2.94
N THR A 81 2.66 10.18 3.32
CA THR A 81 1.29 9.67 3.43
C THR A 81 0.51 10.38 4.54
N HIS A 82 1.16 10.71 5.66
CA HIS A 82 0.55 11.47 6.75
C HIS A 82 0.29 12.94 6.39
N ALA A 83 0.99 13.47 5.39
CA ALA A 83 0.78 14.81 4.85
C ALA A 83 -0.38 14.89 3.82
N GLU A 84 -0.98 13.76 3.45
CA GLU A 84 -2.05 13.71 2.46
C GLU A 84 -3.38 14.19 3.03
N ALA A 85 -4.13 14.97 2.26
CA ALA A 85 -5.44 15.50 2.68
C ALA A 85 -6.43 14.42 3.15
N PRO A 86 -6.53 13.23 2.50
CA PRO A 86 -7.38 12.14 2.99
C PRO A 86 -7.02 11.65 4.39
N TYR A 87 -5.73 11.59 4.72
CA TYR A 87 -5.27 11.12 6.02
C TYR A 87 -5.46 12.20 7.08
N ILE A 88 -5.08 13.46 6.79
CA ILE A 88 -5.25 14.62 7.67
C ILE A 88 -6.73 14.87 7.98
N GLY A 89 -7.60 14.76 6.97
CA GLY A 89 -9.03 15.02 7.08
C GLY A 89 -9.83 13.92 7.80
N THR A 90 -9.18 12.82 8.20
CA THR A 90 -9.83 11.67 8.83
C THR A 90 -9.39 11.56 10.29
N ALA A 91 -10.34 11.41 11.21
CA ALA A 91 -10.01 11.22 12.63
C ALA A 91 -9.25 9.89 12.84
N PRO A 92 -8.36 9.80 13.85
CA PRO A 92 -7.59 8.59 14.11
C PRO A 92 -8.46 7.33 14.23
N ASN A 93 -8.02 6.25 13.58
CA ASN A 93 -8.71 4.95 13.49
C ASN A 93 -10.09 4.96 12.80
N GLN A 94 -10.50 6.08 12.20
CA GLN A 94 -11.74 6.16 11.44
C GLN A 94 -11.53 5.80 9.97
N GLU A 95 -12.65 5.52 9.30
CA GLU A 95 -12.68 5.24 7.88
C GLU A 95 -12.39 6.50 7.08
N ILE A 96 -11.47 6.39 6.12
CA ILE A 96 -11.16 7.46 5.18
C ILE A 96 -12.24 7.43 4.10
N ALA A 97 -12.99 8.52 3.98
CA ALA A 97 -14.01 8.69 2.95
C ALA A 97 -13.40 8.52 1.56
N TYR A 98 -14.02 7.69 0.72
CA TYR A 98 -13.47 7.35 -0.61
C TYR A 98 -13.39 8.58 -1.52
N GLU A 99 -14.30 9.52 -1.34
CA GLU A 99 -14.39 10.79 -2.05
C GLU A 99 -13.12 11.63 -1.89
N LEU A 100 -12.41 11.49 -0.77
CA LEU A 100 -11.16 12.19 -0.53
C LEU A 100 -10.05 11.71 -1.47
N ALA A 101 -10.15 10.51 -2.07
CA ALA A 101 -9.16 10.02 -3.03
C ALA A 101 -9.09 10.90 -4.32
N PHE A 102 -10.11 11.69 -4.61
CA PHE A 102 -10.19 12.53 -5.81
C PHE A 102 -9.62 13.95 -5.61
N TYR A 103 -9.07 14.26 -4.43
CA TYR A 103 -8.70 15.64 -4.05
C TYR A 103 -7.62 16.30 -4.93
N ARG A 104 -6.78 15.52 -5.61
CA ARG A 104 -5.71 16.03 -6.49
C ARG A 104 -6.21 16.45 -7.88
N GLY A 105 -7.44 16.08 -8.23
CA GLY A 105 -7.90 16.09 -9.61
C GLY A 105 -7.17 15.04 -10.46
N THR A 106 -7.84 14.51 -11.48
CA THR A 106 -7.25 13.59 -12.45
C THR A 106 -6.77 14.38 -13.65
N ASN A 107 -5.54 14.90 -13.64
CA ASN A 107 -4.91 15.46 -14.84
C ASN A 107 -3.76 14.55 -15.26
N LEU A 108 -4.07 13.59 -16.14
CA LEU A 108 -3.09 12.62 -16.65
C LEU A 108 -1.98 13.30 -17.50
N ASP A 109 -2.22 14.52 -17.99
CA ASP A 109 -1.36 15.20 -18.96
C ASP A 109 -0.25 16.07 -18.34
N LYS A 110 -0.29 16.38 -17.03
CA LYS A 110 0.62 17.37 -16.41
C LYS A 110 1.60 16.82 -15.38
N ASP A 111 1.48 15.55 -15.04
CA ASP A 111 2.35 14.86 -14.08
C ASP A 111 3.38 13.94 -14.78
N ALA A 112 3.71 14.23 -16.04
CA ALA A 112 4.71 13.56 -16.88
C ALA A 112 5.90 14.50 -17.15
#